data_AF-A0A947AI87-F1
#
_entry.id   AF-A0A947AI87-F1
#
_cell.length_a   1.000
_cell.length_b   1.000
_cell.length_c   1.000
_cell.angle_alpha   90.00
_cell.angle_beta   90.00
_cell.angle_gamma   90.00
#
_symmetry.space_group_name_H-M   'P 1'
#
loop_
_entity.id
_entity.type
_entity.pdbx_description
1 polymer ?
#
loop_
_entity_poly.entity_id
_entity_poly.type
_entity_poly.pdbx_seq_one_letter_code
_entity_poly.pdbx_strand_id
1 'polypeptide(L)' 'MTQFNNTMEIFKLLDKSNCKECNKPTCLAFAAAVFQGQKRLNECPHLDREAIGKYDETESNQMTMEQERDEAIG' A
#
# COMPACT_ATOMS: atom_id res chain seq x y z
N MET A 1 9.03 8.30 -9.76
CA MET A 1 8.67 8.20 -8.33
C MET A 1 7.25 8.71 -8.17
N THR A 2 6.26 7.90 -8.52
CA THR A 2 4.87 8.27 -8.25
C THR A 2 4.55 7.69 -6.88
N GLN A 3 4.76 8.47 -5.83
CA GLN A 3 4.39 8.10 -4.46
C GLN A 3 3.11 8.85 -4.07
N PHE A 4 2.25 8.19 -3.28
CA PHE A 4 1.03 8.81 -2.78
C PHE A 4 1.35 9.76 -1.62
N ASN A 5 0.73 10.94 -1.61
CA ASN A 5 0.90 11.92 -0.52
C ASN A 5 -0.02 11.65 0.67
N ASN A 6 -1.11 10.90 0.45
CA ASN A 6 -2.07 10.55 1.49
C ASN A 6 -2.93 9.34 1.08
N THR A 7 -3.56 8.72 2.06
CA THR A 7 -4.52 7.61 1.90
C THR A 7 -5.65 7.92 0.89
N MET A 8 -6.09 9.18 0.79
CA MET A 8 -7.21 9.55 -0.08
C MET A 8 -6.84 9.48 -1.56
N GLU A 9 -5.58 9.69 -1.94
CA GLU A 9 -5.14 9.51 -3.32
C GLU A 9 -5.28 8.05 -3.77
N ILE A 10 -4.92 7.09 -2.90
CA ILE A 10 -5.12 5.66 -3.16
C ILE A 10 -6.61 5.31 -3.17
N PHE A 11 -7.37 5.80 -2.19
CA PHE A 11 -8.80 5.52 -2.09
C PHE A 11 -9.59 6.01 -3.31
N LYS A 12 -9.16 7.10 -3.96
CA LYS A 12 -9.77 7.61 -5.20
C LYS A 12 -9.63 6.64 -6.37
N LEU A 13 -8.56 5.84 -6.42
CA LEU A 13 -8.33 4.84 -7.46
C LEU A 13 -9.21 3.59 -7.31
N LEU A 14 -9.76 3.36 -6.12
CA LEU A 14 -10.58 2.20 -5.84
C LEU A 14 -12.03 2.41 -6.31
N ASP A 15 -12.68 1.31 -6.64
CA ASP A 15 -14.12 1.22 -6.98
C ASP A 15 -15.05 1.55 -5.81
N LYS A 16 -14.52 1.57 -4.58
CA LYS A 16 -15.22 1.85 -3.31
C LYS A 16 -16.34 0.85 -3.01
N SER A 17 -16.29 -0.34 -3.58
CA SER A 17 -17.29 -1.41 -3.38
C SER A 17 -17.26 -2.00 -1.97
N ASN A 18 -16.13 -1.89 -1.26
CA ASN A 18 -15.85 -2.59 -0.01
C ASN A 18 -16.05 -4.10 -0.13
N CYS A 19 -15.67 -4.70 -1.27
CA CYS A 19 -15.88 -6.13 -1.57
C CYS A 19 -15.20 -7.09 -0.59
N LYS A 20 -14.13 -6.64 0.10
CA LYS A 20 -13.28 -7.42 1.03
C LYS A 20 -12.46 -8.54 0.39
N GLU A 21 -12.43 -8.63 -0.94
CA GLU A 21 -11.65 -9.65 -1.66
C GLU A 21 -10.12 -9.49 -1.48
N CYS A 22 -9.65 -8.30 -1.07
CA CYS A 22 -8.26 -8.03 -0.71
C CYS A 22 -7.94 -8.22 0.79
N ASN A 23 -8.85 -8.86 1.56
CA ASN A 23 -8.73 -9.12 3.00
C ASN A 23 -8.67 -7.86 3.88
N LYS A 24 -9.30 -6.76 3.45
CA LYS A 24 -9.49 -5.56 4.27
C LYS A 24 -10.98 -5.25 4.39
N PRO A 25 -11.44 -4.75 5.56
CA PRO A 25 -12.87 -4.58 5.84
C PRO A 25 -13.55 -3.50 4.99
N THR A 26 -12.78 -2.53 4.49
CA THR A 26 -13.23 -1.45 3.60
C THR A 26 -12.14 -1.09 2.59
N CYS A 27 -12.52 -0.45 1.48
CA CYS A 27 -11.58 0.13 0.52
C CYS A 27 -10.70 1.21 1.18
N LEU A 28 -11.22 1.96 2.16
CA LEU A 28 -10.42 2.93 2.91
C LEU A 28 -9.36 2.23 3.77
N ALA A 29 -9.69 1.10 4.40
CA ALA A 29 -8.73 0.30 5.16
C ALA A 29 -7.67 -0.33 4.24
N PHE A 30 -8.04 -0.74 3.03
CA PHE A 30 -7.07 -1.16 2.01
C PHE A 30 -6.15 0.00 1.62
N ALA A 31 -6.71 1.17 1.28
CA ALA A 31 -5.93 2.35 0.93
C ALA A 31 -4.94 2.76 2.03
N ALA A 32 -5.37 2.70 3.30
CA ALA A 32 -4.50 3.00 4.44
C ALA A 32 -3.37 1.97 4.59
N ALA A 33 -3.66 0.68 4.38
CA ALA A 33 -2.65 -0.38 4.41
C ALA A 33 -1.61 -0.22 3.28
N VAL A 34 -2.05 0.20 2.09
CA VAL A 34 -1.12 0.52 0.98
C VAL A 34 -0.29 1.76 1.30
N PHE A 35 -0.89 2.82 1.84
CA PHE A 35 -0.17 4.03 2.23
C PHE A 35 0.90 3.75 3.31
N GLN A 36 0.64 2.80 4.21
CA GLN A 36 1.56 2.38 5.27
C GLN A 36 2.59 1.33 4.82
N GLY A 37 2.60 0.92 3.54
CA GLY A 37 3.49 -0.14 3.04
C GLY A 37 3.14 -1.56 3.53
N GLN A 38 1.98 -1.75 4.16
CA GLN A 38 1.53 -3.06 4.67
C GLN A 38 0.87 -3.94 3.61
N LYS A 39 0.45 -3.35 2.48
CA LYS A 39 -0.11 -4.05 1.32
C LYS A 39 0.38 -3.38 0.05
N ARG A 40 0.45 -4.14 -1.03
CA ARG A 40 0.74 -3.61 -2.36
C ARG A 40 -0.55 -3.18 -3.06
N LEU A 41 -0.44 -2.16 -3.91
CA LEU A 41 -1.56 -1.61 -4.66
C LEU A 41 -2.21 -2.69 -5.58
N ASN A 42 -1.40 -3.59 -6.13
CA ASN A 42 -1.83 -4.70 -6.99
C ASN A 42 -2.55 -5.85 -6.26
N GLU A 43 -2.66 -5.80 -4.93
CA GLU A 43 -3.44 -6.78 -4.16
C GLU A 43 -4.95 -6.50 -4.16
N CYS A 44 -5.41 -5.39 -4.76
CA CYS A 44 -6.83 -5.15 -5.01
C CYS A 44 -7.24 -5.81 -6.33
N PRO A 45 -8.14 -6.81 -6.34
CA PRO A 45 -8.51 -7.53 -7.57
C PRO A 45 -9.34 -6.69 -8.55
N HIS A 46 -9.97 -5.61 -8.07
CA HIS A 46 -10.79 -4.70 -8.89
C HIS A 46 -10.03 -3.46 -9.37
N LEU A 47 -8.74 -3.31 -9.04
CA LEU A 47 -7.99 -2.13 -9.44
C LEU A 47 -7.47 -2.27 -10.87
N ASP A 48 -7.64 -1.21 -11.66
CA ASP A 48 -7.19 -1.15 -13.04
C ASP A 48 -5.67 -1.33 -13.16
N ARG A 49 -5.26 -2.17 -14.13
CA ARG A 49 -3.84 -2.45 -14.41
C ARG A 49 -3.05 -1.22 -14.81
N GLU A 50 -3.69 -0.24 -15.45
CA GLU A 50 -3.06 1.03 -15.81
C GLU A 50 -2.73 1.86 -14.56
N ALA A 51 -3.62 1.86 -13.56
CA ALA A 51 -3.35 2.51 -12.29
C ALA A 51 -2.18 1.81 -11.58
N ILE A 52 -2.17 0.48 -11.53
CA ILE A 52 -1.06 -0.29 -10.93
C ILE A 52 0.28 0.08 -11.58
N GLY A 53 0.37 0.08 -12.92
CA GLY A 53 1.62 0.36 -13.63
C GLY A 53 2.24 1.74 -13.33
N LYS A 54 1.42 2.74 -12.97
CA LYS A 54 1.92 4.09 -12.64
C LYS A 54 2.59 4.19 -11.28
N TYR A 55 2.30 3.25 -10.36
CA TYR A 55 2.69 3.31 -8.95
C TYR A 55 3.41 2.06 -8.42
N ASP A 56 3.40 0.92 -9.13
CA ASP A 56 3.97 -0.37 -8.66
C ASP A 56 5.48 -0.51 -8.87
N GLU A 57 6.17 0.50 -9.42
CA GLU A 57 7.58 0.41 -9.81
C GLU A 57 8.60 0.53 -8.64
N THR A 58 8.19 0.74 -7.39
CA THR A 58 9.13 1.15 -6.31
C THR A 58 9.29 0.20 -5.11
N GLU A 59 8.54 -0.89 -4.99
CA GLU A 59 8.46 -1.67 -3.73
C GLU A 59 9.31 -2.96 -3.73
N SER A 60 10.51 -2.93 -4.32
CA SER A 60 11.48 -4.04 -4.18
C SER A 60 12.67 -3.70 -3.28
N ASN A 61 12.70 -2.54 -2.60
CA ASN A 61 13.92 -2.10 -1.90
C ASN A 61 13.75 -1.53 -0.47
N GLN A 62 12.62 -1.72 0.21
CA GLN A 62 12.46 -1.23 1.60
C GLN A 62 11.85 -2.31 2.53
N MET A 63 12.56 -3.43 2.67
CA MET A 63 12.40 -4.38 3.79
C MET A 63 13.76 -4.79 4.38
N THR A 64 14.74 -3.90 4.36
CA THR A 64 15.94 -4.06 5.18
C THR A 64 16.15 -2.79 5.97
N MET A 65 16.40 -2.93 7.26
CA MET A 65 16.87 -1.91 8.19
C MET A 65 15.79 -1.12 8.95
N GLU A 66 14.88 -1.82 9.63
CA GLU A 66 14.37 -1.35 10.93
C GLU A 66 14.25 -2.55 11.89
N GLN A 67 15.37 -3.26 12.06
CA GLN A 67 15.54 -4.23 13.14
C GLN A 67 16.99 -4.32 13.61
N GLU A 68 17.72 -3.21 13.59
CA GLU A 68 19.09 -3.11 14.13
C GLU A 68 19.37 -1.70 14.67
N ARG A 69 18.66 -1.28 15.73
CA ARG A 69 19.15 -0.22 16.62
C ARG A 69 18.42 -0.23 17.97
N ASP A 70 18.59 -1.31 18.72
CA ASP A 70 18.62 -1.22 20.18
C ASP A 70 20.06 -1.62 20.59
N GLU A 71 20.97 -0.68 20.36
CA GLU A 71 22.34 -0.72 20.89
C GLU A 71 22.31 -0.31 22.37
N ALA A 72 23.13 -0.99 23.16
CA ALA A 72 23.74 -0.55 24.42
C ALA A 72 22.95 -0.70 25.73
N ILE A 73 23.12 -1.85 26.39
CA ILE A 73 23.46 -1.87 27.81
C ILE A 73 24.85 -2.51 27.91
N GLY A 74 25.79 -1.76 28.50
CA GLY A 74 27.22 -2.08 28.61
C GLY A 74 27.57 -3.16 29.61
#